data_AF-A0A942PGF7-F1
#
_entry.id   AF-A0A942PGF7-F1
#
_cell.length_a   1.000
_cell.length_b   1.000
_cell.length_c   1.000
_cell.angle_alpha   90.00
_cell.angle_beta   90.00
_cell.angle_gamma   90.00
#
_symmetry.space_group_name_H-M   'P 1'
#
loop_
_entity.id
_entity.type
_entity.pdbx_description
1 polymer ?
#
loop_
_entity_poly.entity_id
_entity_poly.type
_entity_poly.pdbx_seq_one_letter_code
_entity_poly.pdbx_strand_id
1 'polypeptide(L)'
;MSRSCRLARLVCNLLDSVGTFYSKGNSHGHSARLRHFYWRAYPYAASPRSAGATAKSADAVTISPAARAALASTASSAGSPVDARLDEIKAKGIMERTAEDVDYLFAHDATLAAIRDKANASPGSLTAAEIDYQQKAGGFLNTMAALSPAEKRLYDDMVASGNQEAAAGLTQVAFIRATMGHMAGGENGTTYDPSATELSAANVLKYFRHSIVDNSGKAESQFQALVHYLENRPAQSTVAAA
;
A
#
# COMPACT_ATOMS: atom_id res chain seq x y z
N MET A 1 12.21 28.43 -22.25
CA MET A 1 12.22 27.28 -21.29
C MET A 1 10.79 27.03 -20.83
N SER A 2 10.15 25.98 -21.34
CA SER A 2 8.72 25.72 -21.15
C SER A 2 8.40 25.23 -19.73
N ARG A 3 7.22 25.58 -19.21
CA ARG A 3 6.70 25.15 -17.91
C ARG A 3 6.68 23.62 -17.77
N SER A 4 6.59 22.89 -18.87
CA SER A 4 6.65 21.42 -18.94
C SER A 4 8.00 20.84 -18.45
N CYS A 5 9.12 21.55 -18.64
CA CYS A 5 10.44 21.10 -18.12
C CYS A 5 10.58 21.28 -16.60
N ARG A 6 9.75 22.10 -15.95
CA ARG A 6 9.78 22.27 -14.49
C ARG A 6 8.97 21.20 -13.76
N LEU A 7 7.88 20.72 -14.37
CA LEU A 7 7.05 19.65 -13.79
C LEU A 7 7.78 18.30 -13.83
N ALA A 8 8.42 17.95 -14.95
CA ALA A 8 9.17 16.69 -15.08
C ALA A 8 10.34 16.57 -14.08
N ARG A 9 11.00 17.69 -13.76
CA ARG A 9 12.09 17.74 -12.78
C ARG A 9 11.61 17.69 -11.33
N LEU A 10 10.37 18.12 -11.06
CA LEU A 10 9.74 17.99 -9.74
C LEU A 10 9.22 16.56 -9.49
N VAL A 11 8.75 15.89 -10.55
CA VAL A 11 8.21 14.53 -10.51
C VAL A 11 9.30 13.45 -10.39
N CYS A 12 10.45 13.62 -11.05
CA CYS A 12 11.60 12.73 -10.82
C CYS A 12 12.12 12.80 -9.38
N ASN A 13 12.12 14.02 -8.79
CA ASN A 13 12.42 14.18 -7.37
C ASN A 13 11.32 13.62 -6.46
N LEU A 14 10.06 13.50 -6.90
CA LEU A 14 8.99 12.94 -6.08
C LEU A 14 9.09 11.41 -6.00
N LEU A 15 9.46 10.74 -7.10
CA LEU A 15 9.72 9.30 -7.13
C LEU A 15 11.00 8.91 -6.39
N ASP A 16 12.05 9.74 -6.47
CA ASP A 16 13.20 9.58 -5.57
C ASP A 16 12.84 9.96 -4.13
N SER A 17 12.04 11.00 -3.85
CA SER A 17 11.68 11.44 -2.49
C SER A 17 10.81 10.43 -1.71
N VAL A 18 10.09 9.53 -2.37
CA VAL A 18 9.48 8.37 -1.69
C VAL A 18 10.57 7.40 -1.16
N GLY A 19 11.77 7.40 -1.75
CA GLY A 19 12.98 6.74 -1.24
C GLY A 19 13.94 7.64 -0.43
N THR A 20 14.03 8.95 -0.69
CA THR A 20 15.04 9.85 -0.09
C THR A 20 14.57 10.53 1.20
N PHE A 21 13.29 10.45 1.58
CA PHE A 21 12.85 10.94 2.89
C PHE A 21 13.37 10.08 4.07
N TYR A 22 14.02 8.94 3.78
CA TYR A 22 14.55 8.01 4.79
C TYR A 22 16.03 8.16 5.14
N SER A 23 16.75 9.20 4.67
CA SER A 23 18.20 9.31 4.92
C SER A 23 18.66 10.50 5.79
N LYS A 24 17.76 11.31 6.37
CA LYS A 24 18.17 12.37 7.30
C LYS A 24 17.28 12.46 8.53
N GLY A 25 17.77 11.90 9.64
CA GLY A 25 17.36 12.32 10.98
C GLY A 25 17.35 11.24 12.05
N ASN A 26 18.51 10.69 12.45
CA ASN A 26 18.88 10.60 13.87
C ASN A 26 20.30 10.04 14.06
N SER A 27 21.28 10.93 14.10
CA SER A 27 22.40 10.76 15.02
C SER A 27 21.95 11.37 16.34
N HIS A 28 21.84 10.57 17.40
CA HIS A 28 22.17 10.83 18.81
C HIS A 28 21.70 9.60 19.58
N GLY A 29 22.68 8.83 20.08
CA GLY A 29 22.48 7.48 20.57
C GLY A 29 21.67 7.40 21.85
N HIS A 30 21.21 6.19 22.16
CA HIS A 30 21.10 5.68 23.53
C HIS A 30 21.36 4.17 23.50
N SER A 31 22.20 3.77 24.46
CA SER A 31 22.80 2.46 24.62
C SER A 31 21.80 1.34 24.86
N ALA A 32 22.24 0.15 24.44
CA ALA A 32 21.72 -1.17 24.73
C ALA A 32 21.16 -1.37 26.14
N ARG A 33 20.12 -2.22 26.24
CA ARG A 33 19.95 -3.16 27.35
C ARG A 33 19.07 -4.33 26.93
N LEU A 34 19.75 -5.44 26.63
CA LEU A 34 19.22 -6.80 26.64
C LEU A 34 18.47 -7.08 27.95
N ARG A 35 17.27 -7.66 27.84
CA ARG A 35 16.68 -8.48 28.91
C ARG A 35 16.07 -9.73 28.31
N HIS A 36 16.78 -10.84 28.49
CA HIS A 36 16.21 -12.17 28.58
C HIS A 36 15.22 -12.22 29.74
N PHE A 37 14.03 -12.80 29.56
CA PHE A 37 13.31 -13.44 30.66
C PHE A 37 12.35 -14.55 30.15
N TYR A 38 12.85 -15.78 30.28
CA TYR A 38 12.20 -17.05 30.67
C TYR A 38 10.70 -17.27 30.42
N TRP A 39 10.43 -18.23 29.53
CA TRP A 39 9.21 -19.04 29.50
C TRP A 39 9.09 -19.91 30.75
N ARG A 40 7.94 -19.88 31.43
CA ARG A 40 7.58 -20.78 32.52
C ARG A 40 6.45 -21.70 32.06
N ALA A 41 6.74 -22.99 31.94
CA ALA A 41 5.78 -24.04 31.63
C ALA A 41 4.84 -24.29 32.82
N TYR A 42 3.55 -24.48 32.55
CA TYR A 42 2.59 -25.02 33.53
C TYR A 42 2.15 -26.42 33.10
N PRO A 43 2.01 -27.37 34.04
CA PRO A 43 1.72 -28.76 33.75
C PRO A 43 0.25 -29.02 33.35
N TYR A 44 0.10 -29.97 32.45
CA TYR A 44 -1.15 -30.52 31.92
C TYR A 44 -1.83 -31.40 32.99
N ALA A 45 -3.04 -31.05 33.42
CA ALA A 45 -3.89 -31.92 34.24
C ALA A 45 -5.06 -32.42 33.39
N ALA A 46 -5.12 -33.73 33.19
CA ALA A 46 -6.18 -34.42 32.47
C ALA A 46 -7.34 -34.80 33.40
N SER A 47 -8.58 -34.62 32.95
CA SER A 47 -9.77 -35.32 33.48
C SER A 47 -11.01 -35.08 32.58
N PRO A 48 -12.05 -35.93 32.66
CA PRO A 48 -12.23 -37.06 31.75
C PRO A 48 -13.35 -36.87 30.71
N ARG A 49 -13.28 -37.69 29.66
CA ARG A 49 -14.35 -37.90 28.66
C ARG A 49 -15.59 -38.50 29.34
N SER A 50 -16.74 -37.85 29.18
CA SER A 50 -18.06 -38.46 29.29
C SER A 50 -18.76 -38.30 27.93
N ALA A 51 -19.30 -39.40 27.41
CA ALA A 51 -19.99 -39.47 26.14
C ALA A 51 -21.52 -39.40 26.34
N GLY A 52 -22.20 -38.64 25.48
CA GLY A 52 -23.61 -38.85 25.12
C GLY A 52 -24.59 -37.79 25.60
N ALA A 53 -24.95 -36.85 24.71
CA ALA A 53 -26.33 -36.47 24.40
C ALA A 53 -26.34 -35.40 23.29
N THR A 54 -26.92 -35.75 22.13
CA THR A 54 -27.33 -34.77 21.10
C THR A 54 -28.45 -33.90 21.66
N ALA A 55 -28.15 -32.66 22.00
CA ALA A 55 -29.15 -31.66 22.40
C ALA A 55 -29.49 -30.74 21.22
N LYS A 56 -30.80 -30.59 20.98
CA LYS A 56 -31.45 -29.78 19.95
C LYS A 56 -30.89 -28.36 19.84
N SER A 57 -30.72 -27.90 18.60
CA SER A 57 -30.61 -26.49 18.24
C SER A 57 -31.72 -25.65 18.87
N ALA A 58 -31.34 -24.79 19.81
CA ALA A 58 -31.82 -23.42 20.02
C ALA A 58 -31.24 -22.89 21.35
N ASP A 59 -29.91 -22.88 21.48
CA ASP A 59 -29.28 -22.17 22.60
C ASP A 59 -29.02 -20.73 22.14
N ALA A 60 -29.94 -19.84 22.47
CA ALA A 60 -29.79 -18.42 22.17
C ALA A 60 -28.66 -17.87 23.05
N VAL A 61 -27.48 -17.66 22.43
CA VAL A 61 -26.32 -17.04 23.07
C VAL A 61 -26.73 -15.69 23.66
N THR A 62 -26.91 -15.66 24.98
CA THR A 62 -27.33 -14.44 25.68
C THR A 62 -26.10 -13.61 25.95
N ILE A 63 -25.84 -12.61 25.09
CA ILE A 63 -24.76 -11.64 25.30
C ILE A 63 -25.08 -10.83 26.56
N SER A 64 -24.18 -10.88 27.55
CA SER A 64 -24.35 -10.19 28.82
C SER A 64 -24.49 -8.67 28.61
N PRO A 65 -25.24 -7.95 29.46
CA PRO A 65 -25.35 -6.50 29.39
C PRO A 65 -23.98 -5.81 29.44
N ALA A 66 -23.02 -6.37 30.19
CA ALA A 66 -21.65 -5.88 30.24
C ALA A 66 -20.89 -6.08 28.92
N ALA A 67 -21.08 -7.21 28.24
CA ALA A 67 -20.50 -7.44 26.91
C ALA A 67 -21.16 -6.56 25.84
N ARG A 68 -22.46 -6.30 25.93
CA ARG A 68 -23.15 -5.33 25.07
C ARG A 68 -22.70 -3.90 25.37
N ALA A 69 -22.50 -3.53 26.62
CA ALA A 69 -21.97 -2.22 27.00
C ALA A 69 -20.51 -2.06 26.55
N ALA A 70 -19.68 -3.10 26.66
CA ALA A 70 -18.32 -3.13 26.16
C ALA A 70 -18.28 -2.97 24.63
N LEU A 71 -19.12 -3.73 23.91
CA LEU A 71 -19.26 -3.62 22.45
C LEU A 71 -19.84 -2.26 22.04
N ALA A 72 -20.76 -1.70 22.82
CA ALA A 72 -21.29 -0.35 22.60
C ALA A 72 -20.24 0.73 22.90
N SER A 73 -19.37 0.57 23.88
CA SER A 73 -18.23 1.47 24.12
C SER A 73 -17.15 1.34 23.04
N THR A 74 -16.97 0.16 22.44
CA THR A 74 -16.14 -0.05 21.24
C THR A 74 -16.85 0.44 19.97
N ALA A 75 -18.18 0.48 19.92
CA ALA A 75 -18.93 1.12 18.84
C ALA A 75 -19.02 2.65 19.02
N SER A 76 -18.86 3.15 20.25
CA SER A 76 -18.79 4.59 20.58
C SER A 76 -17.45 5.22 20.20
N SER A 77 -16.48 4.44 19.74
CA SER A 77 -15.30 4.99 19.03
C SER A 77 -15.61 5.31 17.57
N ALA A 78 -16.83 5.09 17.07
CA ALA A 78 -17.31 5.81 15.89
C ALA A 78 -17.62 7.27 16.32
N GLY A 79 -16.60 8.13 16.27
CA GLY A 79 -16.71 9.54 16.62
C GLY A 79 -15.98 9.95 17.90
N SER A 80 -14.88 9.29 18.27
CA SER A 80 -13.99 9.87 19.27
C SER A 80 -13.47 11.23 18.74
N PRO A 81 -13.17 12.21 19.62
CA PRO A 81 -12.60 13.49 19.19
C PRO A 81 -11.32 13.33 18.37
N VAL A 82 -10.57 12.24 18.61
CA VAL A 82 -9.37 11.88 17.86
C VAL A 82 -9.73 11.45 16.45
N ASP A 83 -10.71 10.57 16.27
CA ASP A 83 -11.13 10.09 14.95
C ASP A 83 -11.70 11.24 14.11
N ALA A 84 -12.53 12.10 14.72
CA ALA A 84 -13.05 13.29 14.04
C ALA A 84 -11.93 14.25 13.61
N ARG A 85 -10.90 14.42 14.44
CA ARG A 85 -9.74 15.26 14.10
C ARG A 85 -8.89 14.62 13.00
N LEU A 86 -8.69 13.30 13.04
CA LEU A 86 -7.99 12.56 11.99
C LEU A 86 -8.73 12.68 10.65
N ASP A 87 -10.06 12.53 10.64
CA ASP A 87 -10.87 12.66 9.44
C ASP A 87 -10.82 14.08 8.86
N GLU A 88 -10.89 15.11 9.72
CA GLU A 88 -10.73 16.51 9.31
C GLU A 88 -9.37 16.74 8.63
N ILE A 89 -8.28 16.24 9.23
CA ILE A 89 -6.94 16.36 8.67
C ILE A 89 -6.82 15.58 7.35
N LYS A 90 -7.35 14.36 7.29
CA LYS A 90 -7.29 13.49 6.11
C LYS A 90 -8.08 14.06 4.92
N ALA A 91 -9.15 14.80 5.18
CA ALA A 91 -9.93 15.49 4.15
C ALA A 91 -9.18 16.66 3.50
N LYS A 92 -8.19 17.24 4.18
CA LYS A 92 -7.35 18.33 3.63
C LYS A 92 -6.35 17.81 2.61
N GLY A 93 -6.16 18.57 1.53
CA GLY A 93 -5.04 18.36 0.62
C GLY A 93 -3.70 18.68 1.28
N ILE A 94 -2.58 18.16 0.75
CA ILE A 94 -1.25 18.36 1.37
C ILE A 94 -0.87 19.84 1.58
N MET A 95 -1.33 20.74 0.71
CA MET A 95 -1.04 22.18 0.79
C MET A 95 -1.89 22.90 1.85
N GLU A 96 -2.95 22.27 2.34
CA GLU A 96 -3.89 22.83 3.32
C GLU A 96 -3.59 22.36 4.74
N ARG A 97 -2.67 21.40 4.90
CA ARG A 97 -2.29 20.83 6.19
C ARG A 97 -1.17 21.65 6.82
N THR A 98 -1.32 21.97 8.10
CA THR A 98 -0.25 22.61 8.88
C THR A 98 0.76 21.58 9.37
N ALA A 99 1.88 22.03 9.95
CA ALA A 99 2.85 21.14 10.58
C ALA A 99 2.21 20.36 11.75
N GLU A 100 1.35 21.03 12.52
CA GLU A 100 0.61 20.44 13.64
C GLU A 100 -0.38 19.37 13.15
N ASP A 101 -1.03 19.57 12.02
CA ASP A 101 -1.90 18.57 11.41
C ASP A 101 -1.10 17.31 11.01
N VAL A 102 0.10 17.48 10.45
CA VAL A 102 0.98 16.38 10.08
C VAL A 102 1.48 15.62 11.32
N ASP A 103 1.92 16.34 12.35
CA ASP A 103 2.38 15.74 13.60
C ASP A 103 1.24 14.99 14.32
N TYR A 104 0.03 15.58 14.34
CA TYR A 104 -1.15 14.94 14.91
C TYR A 104 -1.52 13.66 14.15
N LEU A 105 -1.49 13.68 12.81
CA LEU A 105 -1.74 12.51 11.97
C LEU A 105 -0.77 11.38 12.33
N PHE A 106 0.53 11.65 12.40
CA PHE A 106 1.52 10.61 12.73
C PHE A 106 1.44 10.12 14.18
N ALA A 107 1.03 10.96 15.12
CA ALA A 107 0.90 10.59 16.52
C ALA A 107 -0.36 9.76 16.83
N HIS A 108 -1.44 9.98 16.08
CA HIS A 108 -2.76 9.41 16.40
C HIS A 108 -3.27 8.38 15.39
N ASP A 109 -2.71 8.31 14.18
CA ASP A 109 -3.06 7.28 13.20
C ASP A 109 -2.17 6.05 13.36
N ALA A 110 -2.64 5.08 14.15
CA ALA A 110 -1.92 3.82 14.40
C ALA A 110 -1.65 3.01 13.12
N THR A 111 -2.52 3.12 12.10
CA THR A 111 -2.35 2.39 10.84
C THR A 111 -1.22 3.03 10.03
N LEU A 112 -1.23 4.35 9.90
CA LEU A 112 -0.15 5.08 9.22
C LEU A 112 1.19 4.90 9.92
N ALA A 113 1.21 4.89 11.26
CA ALA A 113 2.41 4.61 12.04
C ALA A 113 2.97 3.20 11.75
N ALA A 114 2.11 2.16 11.78
CA ALA A 114 2.52 0.80 11.48
C ALA A 114 3.06 0.64 10.04
N ILE A 115 2.42 1.28 9.07
CA ILE A 115 2.89 1.30 7.67
C ILE A 115 4.26 1.98 7.58
N ARG A 116 4.43 3.13 8.24
CA ARG A 116 5.71 3.84 8.28
C ARG A 116 6.81 2.96 8.86
N ASP A 117 6.57 2.35 10.01
CA ASP A 117 7.54 1.47 10.67
C ASP A 117 7.93 0.29 9.78
N LYS A 118 6.95 -0.36 9.15
CA LYS A 118 7.19 -1.44 8.17
C LYS A 118 8.02 -0.95 6.98
N ALA A 119 7.67 0.21 6.42
CA ALA A 119 8.37 0.77 5.26
C ALA A 119 9.85 1.02 5.53
N ASN A 120 10.23 1.34 6.77
CA ASN A 120 11.63 1.59 7.10
C ASN A 120 12.38 0.49 7.82
N ALA A 121 11.68 -0.52 8.34
CA ALA A 121 12.28 -1.82 8.59
C ALA A 121 12.60 -2.57 7.28
N SER A 122 11.70 -2.49 6.29
CA SER A 122 11.77 -3.26 5.04
C SER A 122 11.29 -2.43 3.84
N PRO A 123 12.18 -1.63 3.23
CA PRO A 123 11.85 -0.83 2.05
C PRO A 123 11.30 -1.70 0.91
N GLY A 124 10.19 -1.25 0.28
CA GLY A 124 9.54 -1.97 -0.81
C GLY A 124 8.75 -3.22 -0.39
N SER A 125 8.46 -3.39 0.92
CA SER A 125 7.64 -4.50 1.44
C SER A 125 6.16 -4.16 1.62
N LEU A 126 5.77 -2.92 1.34
CA LEU A 126 4.39 -2.48 1.46
C LEU A 126 3.54 -3.13 0.37
N THR A 127 2.33 -3.50 0.74
CA THR A 127 1.26 -3.94 -0.16
C THR A 127 0.62 -2.74 -0.86
N ALA A 128 -0.12 -2.99 -1.93
CA ALA A 128 -0.88 -1.98 -2.65
C ALA A 128 -1.89 -1.27 -1.74
N ALA A 129 -2.51 -1.99 -0.80
CA ALA A 129 -3.45 -1.42 0.16
C ALA A 129 -2.77 -0.50 1.19
N GLU A 130 -1.59 -0.87 1.67
CA GLU A 130 -0.79 -0.04 2.58
C GLU A 130 -0.31 1.23 1.88
N ILE A 131 0.13 1.13 0.61
CA ILE A 131 0.52 2.30 -0.19
C ILE A 131 -0.69 3.20 -0.47
N ASP A 132 -1.83 2.63 -0.85
CA ASP A 132 -3.10 3.37 -1.06
C ASP A 132 -3.48 4.15 0.21
N TYR A 133 -3.42 3.50 1.37
CA TYR A 133 -3.69 4.14 2.65
C TYR A 133 -2.70 5.25 2.94
N GLN A 134 -1.40 4.99 2.82
CA GLN A 134 -0.35 5.99 3.06
C GLN A 134 -0.51 7.21 2.15
N GLN A 135 -0.81 7.01 0.87
CA GLN A 135 -0.98 8.09 -0.11
C GLN A 135 -2.24 8.93 0.22
N LYS A 136 -3.37 8.29 0.51
CA LYS A 136 -4.61 8.97 0.92
C LYS A 136 -4.44 9.71 2.24
N ALA A 137 -3.98 9.01 3.27
CA ALA A 137 -3.81 9.56 4.61
C ALA A 137 -2.80 10.70 4.61
N GLY A 138 -1.73 10.63 3.80
CA GLY A 138 -0.74 11.70 3.64
C GLY A 138 -1.16 12.86 2.72
N GLY A 139 -2.31 12.78 2.04
CA GLY A 139 -2.78 13.82 1.13
C GLY A 139 -2.00 13.89 -0.19
N PHE A 140 -1.29 12.81 -0.55
CA PHE A 140 -0.55 12.69 -1.81
C PHE A 140 -1.45 12.13 -2.93
N LEU A 141 -0.96 12.21 -4.17
CA LEU A 141 -1.58 11.51 -5.30
C LEU A 141 -1.66 10.01 -4.99
N ASN A 142 -2.87 9.48 -4.94
CA ASN A 142 -3.09 8.04 -4.76
C ASN A 142 -2.97 7.30 -6.09
N THR A 143 -1.74 6.94 -6.44
CA THR A 143 -1.43 6.14 -7.63
C THR A 143 -2.08 4.76 -7.58
N MET A 144 -2.22 4.15 -6.40
CA MET A 144 -2.80 2.81 -6.27
C MET A 144 -4.31 2.81 -6.60
N ALA A 145 -5.00 3.95 -6.54
CA ALA A 145 -6.38 4.05 -7.02
C ALA A 145 -6.52 3.83 -8.54
N ALA A 146 -5.45 4.03 -9.31
CA ALA A 146 -5.46 3.82 -10.77
C ALA A 146 -5.24 2.35 -11.18
N LEU A 147 -5.10 1.44 -10.21
CA LEU A 147 -4.99 0.01 -10.43
C LEU A 147 -6.31 -0.69 -10.12
N SER A 148 -6.69 -1.62 -10.98
CA SER A 148 -7.78 -2.56 -10.73
C SER A 148 -7.46 -3.49 -9.55
N PRO A 149 -8.47 -4.15 -8.96
CA PRO A 149 -8.22 -5.14 -7.90
C PRO A 149 -7.27 -6.27 -8.30
N ALA A 150 -7.31 -6.72 -9.57
CA ALA A 150 -6.41 -7.75 -10.07
C ALA A 150 -4.95 -7.25 -10.16
N GLU A 151 -4.75 -6.00 -10.60
CA GLU A 151 -3.43 -5.39 -10.68
C GLU A 151 -2.85 -5.08 -9.29
N LYS A 152 -3.69 -4.71 -8.31
CA LYS A 152 -3.26 -4.59 -6.91
C LYS A 152 -2.76 -5.93 -6.35
N ARG A 153 -3.47 -7.02 -6.64
CA ARG A 153 -3.01 -8.38 -6.25
C ARG A 153 -1.70 -8.74 -6.94
N LEU A 154 -1.57 -8.43 -8.23
CA LEU A 154 -0.33 -8.62 -8.98
C LEU A 154 0.84 -7.85 -8.33
N TYR A 155 0.60 -6.62 -7.87
CA TYR A 155 1.58 -5.86 -7.11
C TYR A 155 2.00 -6.59 -5.83
N ASP A 156 1.02 -7.04 -5.04
CA ASP A 156 1.27 -7.76 -3.79
C ASP A 156 2.03 -9.08 -4.03
N ASP A 157 1.72 -9.81 -5.10
CA ASP A 157 2.43 -11.04 -5.51
C ASP A 157 3.91 -10.74 -5.82
N MET A 158 4.21 -9.63 -6.51
CA MET A 158 5.59 -9.23 -6.82
C MET A 158 6.35 -8.83 -5.56
N VAL A 159 5.71 -8.11 -4.65
CA VAL A 159 6.31 -7.75 -3.35
C VAL A 159 6.59 -9.00 -2.52
N ALA A 160 5.64 -9.92 -2.42
CA ALA A 160 5.78 -11.16 -1.65
C ALA A 160 6.86 -12.10 -2.21
N SER A 161 7.07 -12.08 -3.53
CA SER A 161 8.09 -12.89 -4.21
C SER A 161 9.47 -12.21 -4.31
N GLY A 162 9.63 -11.01 -3.74
CA GLY A 162 10.89 -10.25 -3.80
C GLY A 162 11.19 -9.61 -5.15
N ASN A 163 10.23 -9.58 -6.08
CA ASN A 163 10.36 -8.96 -7.41
C ASN A 163 10.12 -7.44 -7.33
N GLN A 164 10.94 -6.74 -6.53
CA GLN A 164 10.75 -5.32 -6.23
C GLN A 164 10.87 -4.42 -7.45
N GLU A 165 11.75 -4.74 -8.41
CA GLU A 165 11.89 -3.98 -9.66
C GLU A 165 10.63 -4.07 -10.52
N ALA A 166 10.01 -5.25 -10.61
CA ALA A 166 8.76 -5.45 -11.32
C ALA A 166 7.59 -4.72 -10.63
N ALA A 167 7.55 -4.76 -9.29
CA ALA A 167 6.59 -3.98 -8.50
C ALA A 167 6.75 -2.46 -8.71
N ALA A 168 7.99 -1.98 -8.82
CA ALA A 168 8.28 -0.59 -9.18
C ALA A 168 7.81 -0.25 -10.60
N GLY A 169 8.01 -1.15 -11.56
CA GLY A 169 7.47 -1.00 -12.92
C GLY A 169 5.94 -0.86 -12.94
N LEU A 170 5.22 -1.66 -12.16
CA LEU A 170 3.77 -1.53 -12.04
C LEU A 170 3.35 -0.24 -11.34
N THR A 171 4.14 0.25 -10.38
CA THR A 171 3.92 1.56 -9.77
C THR A 171 4.06 2.68 -10.80
N GLN A 172 4.98 2.56 -11.77
CA GLN A 172 5.13 3.52 -12.87
C GLN A 172 3.90 3.49 -13.79
N VAL A 173 3.37 2.31 -14.12
CA VAL A 173 2.09 2.18 -14.85
C VAL A 173 0.96 2.88 -14.10
N ALA A 174 0.84 2.64 -12.79
CA ALA A 174 -0.16 3.28 -11.94
C ALA A 174 -0.03 4.82 -11.97
N PHE A 175 1.21 5.32 -11.91
CA PHE A 175 1.50 6.74 -12.00
C PHE A 175 1.11 7.34 -13.36
N ILE A 176 1.45 6.67 -14.47
CA ILE A 176 1.08 7.12 -15.83
C ILE A 176 -0.45 7.23 -15.95
N ARG A 177 -1.18 6.22 -15.50
CA ARG A 177 -2.65 6.21 -15.47
C ARG A 177 -3.21 7.36 -14.65
N ALA A 178 -2.65 7.60 -13.47
CA ALA A 178 -3.14 8.62 -12.55
C ALA A 178 -2.85 10.07 -13.01
N THR A 179 -1.84 10.29 -13.86
CA THR A 179 -1.34 11.66 -14.13
C THR A 179 -1.35 12.10 -15.58
N MET A 180 -1.17 11.19 -16.54
CA MET A 180 -0.91 11.59 -17.93
C MET A 180 -2.17 11.65 -18.77
N GLY A 181 -3.19 10.84 -18.48
CA GLY A 181 -4.41 10.76 -19.29
C GLY A 181 -4.09 10.61 -20.78
N HIS A 182 -4.77 11.38 -21.64
CA HIS A 182 -4.56 11.36 -23.10
C HIS A 182 -3.22 11.95 -23.56
N MET A 183 -2.39 12.51 -22.65
CA MET A 183 -1.04 12.97 -22.97
C MET A 183 0.01 11.85 -22.87
N ALA A 184 -0.39 10.63 -22.48
CA ALA A 184 0.52 9.50 -22.43
C ALA A 184 1.01 9.14 -23.85
N GLY A 185 2.34 9.12 -24.01
CA GLY A 185 3.01 8.78 -25.26
C GLY A 185 3.29 7.29 -25.35
N GLY A 186 2.93 6.70 -26.48
CA GLY A 186 3.30 5.34 -26.88
C GLY A 186 4.43 5.33 -27.90
N GLU A 187 4.72 4.13 -28.40
CA GLU A 187 5.72 3.89 -29.44
C GLU A 187 5.45 4.78 -30.68
N ASN A 188 6.53 5.20 -31.34
CA ASN A 188 6.51 6.07 -32.52
C ASN A 188 5.75 7.41 -32.32
N GLY A 189 5.66 7.90 -31.09
CA GLY A 189 5.00 9.17 -30.78
C GLY A 189 3.48 9.11 -30.86
N THR A 190 2.91 7.91 -30.82
CA THR A 190 1.45 7.73 -30.72
C THR A 190 0.94 8.19 -29.35
N THR A 191 -0.34 8.55 -29.26
CA THR A 191 -1.01 8.76 -27.97
C THR A 191 -1.93 7.58 -27.67
N TYR A 192 -2.13 7.26 -26.40
CA TYR A 192 -3.05 6.21 -25.97
C TYR A 192 -3.78 6.62 -24.68
N ASP A 193 -4.86 5.92 -24.35
CA ASP A 193 -5.54 6.08 -23.07
C ASP A 193 -4.96 5.07 -22.07
N PRO A 194 -4.15 5.50 -21.10
CA PRO A 194 -3.53 4.59 -20.13
C PRO A 194 -4.57 3.95 -19.20
N SER A 195 -5.69 4.63 -18.92
CA SER A 195 -6.74 4.14 -18.02
C SER A 195 -7.56 3.01 -18.65
N ALA A 196 -7.73 3.05 -19.97
CA ALA A 196 -8.41 2.01 -20.73
C ALA A 196 -7.47 0.89 -21.24
N THR A 197 -6.15 1.11 -21.17
CA THR A 197 -5.16 0.15 -21.69
C THR A 197 -4.88 -0.96 -20.68
N GLU A 198 -5.12 -2.20 -21.10
CA GLU A 198 -4.84 -3.41 -20.33
C GLU A 198 -3.35 -3.50 -19.96
N LEU A 199 -3.08 -3.96 -18.74
CA LEU A 199 -1.74 -4.32 -18.31
C LEU A 199 -1.33 -5.67 -18.89
N SER A 200 -0.48 -5.65 -19.91
CA SER A 200 0.15 -6.82 -20.51
C SER A 200 1.61 -6.51 -20.90
N ALA A 201 2.45 -7.54 -21.04
CA ALA A 201 3.83 -7.38 -21.48
C ALA A 201 3.93 -6.57 -22.80
N ALA A 202 3.08 -6.90 -23.77
CA ALA A 202 3.01 -6.21 -25.06
C ALA A 202 2.64 -4.72 -24.91
N ASN A 203 1.64 -4.40 -24.07
CA ASN A 203 1.23 -3.02 -23.85
C ASN A 203 2.24 -2.23 -23.02
N VAL A 204 2.98 -2.86 -22.10
CA VAL A 204 4.08 -2.21 -21.38
C VAL A 204 5.17 -1.78 -22.34
N LEU A 205 5.57 -2.66 -23.26
CA LEU A 205 6.58 -2.36 -24.28
C LEU A 205 6.07 -1.32 -25.30
N LYS A 206 4.82 -1.43 -25.75
CA LYS A 206 4.29 -0.57 -26.80
C LYS A 206 3.88 0.81 -26.29
N TYR A 207 3.41 0.91 -25.06
CA TYR A 207 2.76 2.12 -24.55
C TYR A 207 3.42 2.67 -23.29
N PHE A 208 3.37 1.92 -22.18
CA PHE A 208 3.73 2.47 -20.87
C PHE A 208 5.20 2.90 -20.76
N ARG A 209 6.15 2.12 -21.29
CA ARG A 209 7.58 2.48 -21.22
C ARG A 209 7.91 3.78 -21.95
N HIS A 210 7.16 4.11 -23.00
CA HIS A 210 7.39 5.29 -23.82
C HIS A 210 6.81 6.57 -23.20
N SER A 211 5.97 6.43 -22.18
CA SER A 211 5.35 7.56 -21.48
C SER A 211 6.31 8.25 -20.51
N ILE A 212 7.45 7.64 -20.20
CA ILE A 212 8.43 8.16 -19.26
C ILE A 212 9.77 8.32 -19.96
N VAL A 213 10.30 9.55 -19.93
CA VAL A 213 11.65 9.85 -20.41
C VAL A 213 12.58 9.91 -19.21
N ASP A 214 13.34 8.85 -18.99
CA ASP A 214 14.33 8.73 -17.92
C ASP A 214 15.73 8.46 -18.50
N ASN A 215 16.63 9.43 -18.36
CA ASN A 215 18.01 9.32 -18.85
C ASN A 215 18.90 8.41 -17.98
N SER A 216 18.44 8.01 -16.78
CA SER A 216 19.19 7.10 -15.91
C SER A 216 19.02 5.62 -16.29
N GLY A 217 17.98 5.30 -17.08
CA GLY A 217 17.63 3.92 -17.45
C GLY A 217 16.91 3.13 -16.35
N LYS A 218 16.67 3.73 -15.18
CA LYS A 218 15.99 3.08 -14.04
C LYS A 218 14.53 2.76 -14.37
N ALA A 219 13.83 3.66 -15.06
CA ALA A 219 12.46 3.39 -15.50
C ALA A 219 12.40 2.25 -16.52
N GLU A 220 13.33 2.24 -17.47
CA GLU A 220 13.42 1.18 -18.48
C GLU A 220 13.69 -0.19 -17.83
N SER A 221 14.64 -0.28 -16.89
CA SER A 221 14.93 -1.55 -16.21
C SER A 221 13.72 -2.07 -15.42
N GLN A 222 12.96 -1.19 -14.77
CA GLN A 222 11.75 -1.55 -14.03
C GLN A 222 10.61 -2.01 -14.95
N PHE A 223 10.43 -1.38 -16.12
CA PHE A 223 9.47 -1.85 -17.11
C PHE A 223 9.87 -3.20 -17.69
N GLN A 224 11.15 -3.44 -17.94
CA GLN A 224 11.65 -4.74 -18.39
C GLN A 224 11.45 -5.82 -17.33
N ALA A 225 11.71 -5.53 -16.05
CA ALA A 225 11.43 -6.45 -14.95
C ALA A 225 9.94 -6.81 -14.87
N LEU A 226 9.05 -5.82 -15.05
CA LEU A 226 7.61 -6.04 -15.11
C LEU A 226 7.21 -6.91 -16.30
N VAL A 227 7.74 -6.64 -17.49
CA VAL A 227 7.52 -7.45 -18.69
C VAL A 227 7.91 -8.91 -18.44
N HIS A 228 9.12 -9.13 -17.94
CA HIS A 228 9.60 -10.48 -17.61
C HIS A 228 8.72 -11.18 -16.57
N TYR A 229 8.24 -10.45 -15.55
CA TYR A 229 7.33 -11.03 -14.56
C TYR A 229 5.98 -11.43 -15.18
N LEU A 230 5.43 -10.60 -16.06
CA LEU A 230 4.16 -10.85 -16.75
C LEU A 230 4.25 -12.04 -17.72
N GLU A 231 5.36 -12.19 -18.44
CA GLU A 231 5.60 -13.30 -19.38
C GLU A 231 5.82 -14.65 -18.69
N ASN A 232 6.53 -14.64 -17.56
CA ASN A 232 6.87 -15.86 -16.83
C ASN A 232 5.77 -16.29 -15.84
N ARG A 233 4.66 -15.56 -15.77
CA ARG A 233 3.51 -15.98 -14.98
C ARG A 233 2.85 -17.18 -15.66
N PRO A 234 2.65 -18.31 -14.96
CA PRO A 234 1.75 -19.33 -15.48
C PRO A 234 0.39 -18.66 -15.69
N ALA A 235 -0.09 -18.66 -16.94
CA ALA A 235 -1.40 -18.13 -17.27
C ALA A 235 -2.41 -18.75 -16.31
N GLN A 236 -3.00 -17.93 -15.43
CA GLN A 236 -4.19 -18.36 -14.71
C GLN A 236 -5.19 -18.72 -15.79
N SER A 237 -5.42 -20.02 -15.90
CA SER A 237 -6.00 -20.67 -17.05
C SER A 237 -7.32 -20.01 -17.40
N THR A 238 -7.47 -19.72 -18.68
CA THR A 238 -8.75 -19.59 -19.38
C THR A 238 -9.73 -20.67 -18.91
N VAL A 239 -10.53 -20.35 -17.90
CA VAL A 239 -11.78 -21.05 -17.60
C VAL A 239 -12.90 -20.05 -17.79
N ALA A 240 -13.21 -19.80 -19.06
CA ALA A 240 -14.48 -19.23 -19.52
C ALA A 240 -14.67 -19.64 -20.99
N ALA A 241 -14.78 -20.95 -21.21
CA ALA A 241 -15.38 -21.52 -22.41
C ALA A 241 -16.21 -22.73 -21.98
N ALA A 242 -17.49 -22.46 -21.68
CA ALA A 242 -18.59 -23.40 -21.77
C ALA A 242 -19.90 -22.58 -21.82
#